data_AF-A0A952J3W8-F1
#
_entry.id   AF-A0A952J3W8-F1
#
_cell.length_a   1.000
_cell.length_b   1.000
_cell.length_c   1.000
_cell.angle_alpha   90.00
_cell.angle_beta   90.00
_cell.angle_gamma   90.00
#
_symmetry.space_group_name_H-M   'P 1'
#
loop_
_entity.id
_entity.type
_entity.pdbx_description
1 polymer ?
#
loop_
_entity_poly.entity_id
_entity_poly.type
_entity_poly.pdbx_seq_one_letter_code
_entity_poly.pdbx_strand_id
1 'polypeptide(L)'
;MINNLVSIRRKIWKNGKGPGYYLLKKLIKLLMNPNRYYLIGVDVGSMYLKDSDDSLMNTILWSGSHYERNTIRIIKEFIKPGFAAMDVGAHIGYFSLLMGKQIGPNGAIYVFEPQSELNSQIRRTLEVNDVTNFVLEDLLLAGYEGEVLFHEAKDSGHSSISDSIIDSESVITVKKRATTLDQYCIENGIKRLDFLKLDVEGAEWVILGPGADYVLSELRPILLVEIHQQQITKLGGSVNELLNRLTSKGYEVQQISSKKFSLDLITDTTRFGDNWHLLALNHKHIKR
;
A
#
# COMPACT_ATOMS: atom_id res chain seq x y z
N MET A 1 -1.99 -31.83 7.59
CA MET A 1 -0.74 -31.73 8.38
C MET A 1 -0.01 -30.36 8.28
N ILE A 2 -0.54 -29.35 7.58
CA ILE A 2 0.10 -28.02 7.38
C ILE A 2 -0.64 -26.88 8.13
N ASN A 3 -1.51 -27.20 9.10
CA ASN A 3 -2.28 -26.17 9.83
C ASN A 3 -1.44 -25.36 10.84
N ASN A 4 -0.12 -25.53 10.86
CA ASN A 4 0.74 -24.92 11.87
C ASN A 4 2.10 -24.46 11.30
N LEU A 5 2.10 -23.87 10.09
CA LEU A 5 3.28 -23.14 9.57
C LEU A 5 3.80 -22.12 10.59
N VAL A 6 2.93 -21.54 11.41
CA VAL A 6 3.27 -20.66 12.53
C VAL A 6 4.17 -21.35 13.58
N SER A 7 3.86 -22.59 13.95
CA SER A 7 4.66 -23.39 14.90
C SER A 7 6.04 -23.75 14.33
N ILE A 8 6.09 -24.12 13.06
CA ILE A 8 7.33 -24.45 12.35
C ILE A 8 8.20 -23.20 12.20
N ARG A 9 7.62 -22.05 11.85
CA ARG A 9 8.32 -20.75 11.74
C ARG A 9 8.93 -20.29 13.05
N ARG A 10 8.21 -20.38 14.17
CA ARG A 10 8.74 -20.01 15.50
C ARG A 10 9.97 -20.84 15.89
N LYS A 11 10.02 -22.13 15.52
CA LYS A 11 11.19 -22.99 15.75
C LYS A 11 12.36 -22.62 14.83
N ILE A 12 12.08 -22.25 13.59
CA ILE A 12 13.09 -21.88 12.59
C ILE A 12 13.74 -20.53 12.93
N TRP A 13 12.94 -19.53 13.32
CA TRP A 13 13.42 -18.16 13.54
C TRP A 13 14.34 -18.04 14.76
N LYS A 14 14.15 -18.89 15.78
CA LYS A 14 15.05 -18.97 16.95
C LYS A 14 16.50 -19.31 16.59
N ASN A 15 16.73 -19.93 15.43
CA ASN A 15 18.06 -20.41 15.00
C ASN A 15 18.74 -19.50 13.94
N GLY A 16 18.13 -18.37 13.56
CA GLY A 16 18.66 -17.44 12.56
C GLY A 16 18.60 -17.94 11.10
N LYS A 17 18.99 -17.09 10.14
CA LYS A 17 19.03 -17.39 8.70
C LYS A 17 20.29 -18.18 8.30
N GLY A 18 20.53 -19.34 8.91
CA GLY A 18 21.67 -20.23 8.58
C GLY A 18 21.36 -21.23 7.45
N PRO A 19 22.32 -22.09 7.02
CA PRO A 19 22.11 -23.08 5.95
C PRO A 19 20.89 -24.01 6.18
N GLY A 20 20.63 -24.39 7.43
CA GLY A 20 19.45 -25.19 7.80
C GLY A 20 18.11 -24.47 7.59
N TYR A 21 18.08 -23.15 7.69
CA TYR A 21 16.89 -22.33 7.37
C TYR A 21 16.53 -22.46 5.89
N TYR A 22 17.51 -22.34 4.99
CA TYR A 22 17.28 -22.39 3.55
C TYR A 22 16.90 -23.80 3.08
N LEU A 23 17.52 -24.84 3.64
CA LEU A 23 17.16 -26.22 3.34
C LEU A 23 15.72 -26.54 3.78
N LEU A 24 15.34 -26.16 5.00
CA LEU A 24 14.00 -26.38 5.52
C LEU A 24 12.95 -25.53 4.79
N LYS A 25 13.27 -24.28 4.44
CA LYS A 25 12.43 -23.44 3.57
C LYS A 25 12.17 -24.13 2.22
N LYS A 26 13.21 -24.69 1.60
CA LYS A 26 13.10 -25.43 0.33
C LYS A 26 12.20 -26.67 0.49
N LEU A 27 12.37 -27.45 1.55
CA LEU A 27 11.54 -28.62 1.83
C LEU A 27 10.08 -28.27 2.08
N ILE A 28 9.80 -27.22 2.85
CA ILE A 28 8.43 -26.76 3.09
C ILE A 28 7.82 -26.23 1.79
N LYS A 29 8.56 -25.47 0.96
CA LYS A 29 8.05 -25.00 -0.35
C LYS A 29 7.66 -26.17 -1.26
N LEU A 30 8.40 -27.30 -1.23
CA LEU A 30 8.02 -28.53 -1.95
C LEU A 30 6.72 -29.19 -1.43
N LEU A 31 6.37 -28.98 -0.17
CA LEU A 31 5.15 -29.52 0.45
C LEU A 31 3.95 -28.55 0.35
N MET A 32 4.20 -27.28 0.04
CA MET A 32 3.17 -26.28 -0.11
C MET A 32 2.47 -26.46 -1.46
N ASN A 33 1.15 -26.43 -1.43
CA ASN A 33 0.36 -26.29 -2.64
C ASN A 33 0.34 -24.80 -3.03
N PRO A 34 0.81 -24.42 -4.23
CA PRO A 34 0.83 -23.03 -4.67
C PRO A 34 -0.57 -22.44 -4.83
N ASN A 35 -1.60 -23.26 -5.06
CA ASN A 35 -2.98 -22.81 -5.20
C ASN A 35 -3.72 -22.67 -3.86
N ARG A 36 -3.03 -22.83 -2.73
CA ARG A 36 -3.63 -22.78 -1.40
C ARG A 36 -3.23 -21.50 -0.67
N TYR A 37 -4.19 -20.89 0.01
CA TYR A 37 -3.94 -19.82 0.98
C TYR A 37 -3.60 -20.39 2.35
N TYR A 38 -2.65 -19.75 3.02
CA TYR A 38 -2.17 -20.09 4.35
C TYR A 38 -2.44 -18.93 5.30
N LEU A 39 -2.96 -19.22 6.49
CA LEU A 39 -3.09 -18.22 7.55
C LEU A 39 -1.75 -18.08 8.28
N ILE A 40 -1.18 -16.88 8.20
CA ILE A 40 0.18 -16.58 8.66
C ILE A 40 0.12 -15.46 9.70
N GLY A 41 0.61 -15.74 10.91
CA GLY A 41 0.82 -14.70 11.92
C GLY A 41 1.95 -13.74 11.51
N VAL A 42 1.68 -12.44 11.58
CA VAL A 42 2.58 -11.32 11.36
C VAL A 42 2.51 -10.36 12.56
N ASP A 43 3.36 -9.34 12.59
CA ASP A 43 3.43 -8.35 13.68
C ASP A 43 2.19 -7.46 13.80
N VAL A 44 1.38 -7.34 12.74
CA VAL A 44 0.14 -6.55 12.73
C VAL A 44 -1.13 -7.40 12.93
N GLY A 45 -1.05 -8.73 12.87
CA GLY A 45 -2.21 -9.63 12.98
C GLY A 45 -1.98 -10.97 12.29
N SER A 46 -3.02 -11.52 11.67
CA SER A 46 -2.93 -12.75 10.88
C SER A 46 -3.30 -12.48 9.43
N MET A 47 -2.48 -12.88 8.47
CA MET A 47 -2.74 -12.66 7.05
C MET A 47 -3.01 -13.98 6.34
N TYR A 48 -4.01 -14.00 5.46
CA TYR A 48 -4.11 -15.04 4.45
C TYR A 48 -3.11 -14.71 3.35
N LEU A 49 -2.19 -15.62 3.04
CA LEU A 49 -1.18 -15.44 2.00
C LEU A 49 -1.10 -16.70 1.13
N LYS A 50 -0.97 -16.54 -0.18
CA LYS A 50 -0.63 -17.61 -1.11
C LYS A 50 0.89 -17.75 -1.22
N ASP A 51 1.39 -18.93 -1.58
CA ASP A 51 2.78 -19.00 -2.06
C ASP A 51 2.85 -18.35 -3.45
N SER A 52 3.76 -17.41 -3.62
CA SER A 52 3.98 -16.71 -4.88
C SER A 52 5.47 -16.49 -5.10
N ASP A 53 5.83 -16.00 -6.28
CA ASP A 53 7.19 -15.54 -6.56
C ASP A 53 7.40 -14.05 -6.21
N ASP A 54 6.35 -13.39 -5.71
CA ASP A 54 6.45 -12.03 -5.18
C ASP A 54 7.41 -12.01 -3.98
N SER A 55 8.43 -11.14 -4.07
CA SER A 55 9.52 -11.11 -3.10
C SER A 55 9.07 -10.62 -1.71
N LEU A 56 8.10 -9.71 -1.67
CA LEU A 56 7.52 -9.16 -0.46
C LEU A 56 6.61 -10.20 0.22
N MET A 57 5.69 -10.80 -0.54
CA MET A 57 4.82 -11.85 -0.03
C MET A 57 5.66 -13.03 0.47
N ASN A 58 6.72 -13.44 -0.24
CA ASN A 58 7.68 -14.43 0.25
C ASN A 58 8.33 -13.98 1.56
N THR A 59 8.81 -12.74 1.62
CA THR A 59 9.47 -12.24 2.84
C THR A 59 8.51 -12.30 4.01
N ILE A 60 7.28 -11.86 3.87
CA ILE A 60 6.26 -11.88 4.92
C ILE A 60 5.84 -13.32 5.25
N LEU A 61 5.70 -14.19 4.26
CA LEU A 61 5.37 -15.63 4.37
C LEU A 61 6.46 -16.44 5.05
N TRP A 62 7.72 -16.00 5.05
CA TRP A 62 8.81 -16.74 5.70
C TRP A 62 9.35 -16.08 6.98
N SER A 63 9.39 -14.76 7.04
CA SER A 63 9.97 -14.03 8.16
C SER A 63 8.94 -13.50 9.16
N GLY A 64 7.68 -13.28 8.74
CA GLY A 64 6.65 -12.63 9.56
C GLY A 64 7.06 -11.23 10.01
N SER A 65 8.01 -10.64 9.28
CA SER A 65 8.79 -9.48 9.72
C SER A 65 8.09 -8.18 9.38
N HIS A 66 8.46 -7.14 10.12
CA HIS A 66 8.11 -5.74 9.94
C HIS A 66 8.49 -5.26 8.53
N TYR A 67 7.51 -5.26 7.64
CA TYR A 67 7.57 -4.63 6.33
C TYR A 67 7.63 -3.11 6.53
N GLU A 68 8.52 -2.40 5.83
CA GLU A 68 8.68 -0.93 5.92
C GLU A 68 8.42 -0.32 7.31
N ARG A 69 9.39 -0.49 8.22
CA ARG A 69 9.24 -0.07 9.62
C ARG A 69 8.84 1.39 9.79
N ASN A 70 9.29 2.26 8.90
CA ASN A 70 8.98 3.69 8.95
C ASN A 70 7.51 3.94 8.57
N THR A 71 7.00 3.32 7.51
CA THR A 71 5.58 3.37 7.11
C THR A 71 4.68 2.85 8.24
N ILE A 72 5.04 1.71 8.86
CA ILE A 72 4.35 1.19 10.06
C ILE A 72 4.33 2.23 11.19
N ARG A 73 5.46 2.88 11.44
CA ARG A 73 5.60 3.87 12.52
C ARG A 73 4.70 5.07 12.27
N ILE A 74 4.70 5.62 11.06
CA ILE A 74 3.83 6.74 10.68
C ILE A 74 2.37 6.36 10.85
N ILE A 75 1.95 5.21 10.32
CA ILE A 75 0.57 4.74 10.47
C ILE A 75 0.18 4.68 11.95
N LYS A 76 1.00 4.02 12.80
CA LYS A 76 0.79 3.95 14.27
C LYS A 76 0.73 5.32 14.96
N GLU A 77 1.51 6.27 14.49
CA GLU A 77 1.62 7.59 15.11
C GLU A 77 0.45 8.51 14.75
N PHE A 78 0.02 8.48 13.49
CA PHE A 78 -0.94 9.44 12.95
C PHE A 78 -2.38 8.93 12.92
N ILE A 79 -2.61 7.64 12.66
CA ILE A 79 -3.98 7.11 12.66
C ILE A 79 -4.53 7.02 14.08
N LYS A 80 -5.83 7.33 14.22
CA LYS A 80 -6.56 7.28 15.49
C LYS A 80 -7.87 6.48 15.33
N PRO A 81 -8.42 5.98 16.46
CA PRO A 81 -9.73 5.35 16.45
C PRO A 81 -10.80 6.27 15.83
N GLY A 82 -11.68 5.70 15.01
CA GLY A 82 -12.76 6.42 14.35
C GLY A 82 -12.35 7.26 13.13
N PHE A 83 -11.13 7.09 12.62
CA PHE A 83 -10.71 7.72 11.36
C PHE A 83 -11.38 7.08 10.14
N ALA A 84 -11.55 7.87 9.09
CA ALA A 84 -11.74 7.37 7.73
C ALA A 84 -10.38 7.36 7.01
N ALA A 85 -9.96 6.21 6.50
CA ALA A 85 -8.67 6.07 5.82
C ALA A 85 -8.79 5.41 4.43
N MET A 86 -7.88 5.75 3.53
CA MET A 86 -7.74 5.12 2.22
C MET A 86 -6.35 4.46 2.10
N ASP A 87 -6.33 3.22 1.60
CA ASP A 87 -5.12 2.48 1.21
C ASP A 87 -5.15 2.24 -0.30
N VAL A 88 -4.36 2.98 -1.07
CA VAL A 88 -4.34 2.87 -2.54
C VAL A 88 -3.07 2.18 -2.98
N GLY A 89 -3.22 1.05 -3.66
CA GLY A 89 -2.13 0.11 -3.91
C GLY A 89 -1.90 -0.78 -2.68
N ALA A 90 -2.98 -1.41 -2.20
CA ALA A 90 -2.95 -2.15 -0.94
C ALA A 90 -2.16 -3.46 -1.02
N HIS A 91 -1.92 -3.98 -2.22
CA HIS A 91 -1.18 -5.20 -2.50
C HIS A 91 -1.71 -6.38 -1.67
N ILE A 92 -0.92 -7.00 -0.80
CA ILE A 92 -1.37 -8.10 0.06
C ILE A 92 -2.25 -7.67 1.25
N GLY A 93 -2.52 -6.37 1.43
CA GLY A 93 -3.38 -5.82 2.48
C GLY A 93 -2.69 -5.66 3.84
N TYR A 94 -1.36 -5.62 3.88
CA TYR A 94 -0.61 -5.50 5.14
C TYR A 94 -0.91 -4.18 5.87
N PHE A 95 -0.85 -3.06 5.14
CA PHE A 95 -1.16 -1.76 5.72
C PHE A 95 -2.65 -1.58 5.95
N SER A 96 -3.51 -2.07 5.06
CA SER A 96 -4.95 -2.13 5.29
C SER A 96 -5.31 -2.79 6.63
N LEU A 97 -4.68 -3.93 6.95
CA LEU A 97 -4.88 -4.62 8.23
C LEU A 97 -4.39 -3.77 9.41
N LEU A 98 -3.20 -3.16 9.31
CA LEU A 98 -2.65 -2.30 10.35
C LEU A 98 -3.56 -1.08 10.62
N MET A 99 -4.01 -0.41 9.56
CA MET A 99 -4.88 0.76 9.63
C MET A 99 -6.24 0.38 10.20
N GLY A 100 -6.89 -0.67 9.66
CA GLY A 100 -8.20 -1.12 10.10
C GLY A 100 -8.25 -1.45 11.61
N LYS A 101 -7.20 -2.10 12.13
CA LYS A 101 -7.10 -2.40 13.57
C LYS A 101 -6.94 -1.16 14.44
N GLN A 102 -6.26 -0.12 13.98
CA GLN A 102 -6.10 1.13 14.72
C GLN A 102 -7.36 2.00 14.69
N ILE A 103 -8.03 2.02 13.55
CA ILE A 103 -9.27 2.76 13.33
C ILE A 103 -10.40 2.16 14.17
N GLY A 104 -10.51 0.83 14.21
CA GLY A 104 -11.54 0.13 14.97
C GLY A 104 -12.95 0.31 14.40
N PRO A 105 -13.99 -0.15 15.13
CA PRO A 105 -15.35 -0.31 14.61
C PRO A 105 -16.14 1.00 14.44
N ASN A 106 -15.56 2.15 14.79
CA ASN A 106 -16.22 3.46 14.68
C ASN A 106 -15.70 4.31 13.51
N GLY A 107 -14.79 3.76 12.72
CA GLY A 107 -14.29 4.41 11.50
C GLY A 107 -14.49 3.52 10.29
N ALA A 108 -13.79 3.85 9.21
CA ALA A 108 -13.87 3.14 7.94
C ALA A 108 -12.52 3.09 7.25
N ILE A 109 -12.26 2.02 6.51
CA ILE A 109 -11.13 1.93 5.60
C ILE A 109 -11.59 1.59 4.18
N TYR A 110 -11.12 2.35 3.20
CA TYR A 110 -11.36 2.14 1.78
C TYR A 110 -10.06 1.62 1.17
N VAL A 111 -10.10 0.42 0.60
CA VAL A 111 -8.92 -0.31 0.15
C VAL A 111 -9.01 -0.47 -1.35
N PHE A 112 -8.01 0.02 -2.09
CA PHE A 112 -7.96 -0.08 -3.55
C PHE A 112 -6.83 -1.02 -3.94
N GLU A 113 -7.22 -2.12 -4.60
CA GLU A 113 -6.29 -3.07 -5.17
C GLU A 113 -6.89 -3.59 -6.50
N PRO A 114 -6.33 -3.18 -7.65
CA PRO A 114 -6.87 -3.58 -8.95
C PRO A 114 -6.65 -5.06 -9.30
N GLN A 115 -5.75 -5.78 -8.62
CA GLN A 115 -5.61 -7.22 -8.83
C GLN A 115 -6.71 -8.01 -8.10
N SER A 116 -7.65 -8.55 -8.87
CA SER A 116 -8.80 -9.28 -8.32
C SER A 116 -8.40 -10.50 -7.47
N GLU A 117 -7.27 -11.16 -7.77
CA GLU A 117 -6.77 -12.28 -6.95
C GLU A 117 -6.41 -11.82 -5.53
N LEU A 118 -5.76 -10.66 -5.41
CA LEU A 118 -5.38 -10.07 -4.13
C LEU A 118 -6.60 -9.60 -3.35
N ASN A 119 -7.65 -9.12 -4.01
CA ASN A 119 -8.88 -8.71 -3.32
C ASN A 119 -9.48 -9.82 -2.44
N SER A 120 -9.51 -11.06 -2.95
CA SER A 120 -9.99 -12.20 -2.17
C SER A 120 -9.12 -12.49 -0.93
N GLN A 121 -7.82 -12.22 -1.04
CA GLN A 121 -6.83 -12.41 0.02
C GLN A 121 -6.94 -11.32 1.09
N ILE A 122 -7.04 -10.05 0.67
CA ILE A 122 -7.21 -8.89 1.55
C ILE A 122 -8.48 -9.06 2.36
N ARG A 123 -9.61 -9.35 1.72
CA ARG A 123 -10.90 -9.55 2.40
C ARG A 123 -10.81 -10.55 3.54
N ARG A 124 -10.31 -11.76 3.26
CA ARG A 124 -10.14 -12.81 4.29
C ARG A 124 -9.17 -12.39 5.39
N THR A 125 -8.12 -11.65 5.03
CA THR A 125 -7.16 -11.10 5.98
C THR A 125 -7.81 -10.10 6.92
N LEU A 126 -8.65 -9.19 6.42
CA LEU A 126 -9.35 -8.22 7.27
C LEU A 126 -10.40 -8.92 8.17
N GLU A 127 -11.21 -9.82 7.59
CA GLU A 127 -12.26 -10.54 8.30
C GLU A 127 -11.74 -11.41 9.45
N VAL A 128 -10.62 -12.13 9.27
CA VAL A 128 -10.05 -13.00 10.33
C VAL A 128 -9.41 -12.20 11.48
N ASN A 129 -9.24 -10.90 11.32
CA ASN A 129 -8.77 -10.00 12.39
C ASN A 129 -9.87 -9.08 12.92
N ASP A 130 -11.14 -9.42 12.66
CA ASP A 130 -12.31 -8.65 13.11
C ASP A 130 -12.31 -7.20 12.59
N VAL A 131 -11.64 -6.93 11.47
CA VAL A 131 -11.74 -5.65 10.75
C VAL A 131 -12.95 -5.74 9.83
N THR A 132 -14.10 -5.25 10.30
CA THR A 132 -15.39 -5.38 9.59
C THR A 132 -15.79 -4.14 8.81
N ASN A 133 -15.25 -2.97 9.14
CA ASN A 133 -15.65 -1.69 8.54
C ASN A 133 -14.71 -1.30 7.41
N PHE A 134 -14.72 -2.08 6.33
CA PHE A 134 -13.94 -1.80 5.14
C PHE A 134 -14.76 -1.88 3.87
N VAL A 135 -14.36 -1.10 2.88
CA VAL A 135 -14.76 -1.23 1.48
C VAL A 135 -13.53 -1.66 0.70
N LEU A 136 -13.66 -2.68 -0.14
CA LEU A 136 -12.59 -3.19 -0.97
C LEU A 136 -12.98 -2.98 -2.44
N GLU A 137 -12.16 -2.20 -3.13
CA GLU A 137 -12.43 -1.66 -4.44
C GLU A 137 -11.52 -2.31 -5.50
N ASP A 138 -12.16 -2.89 -6.51
CA ASP A 138 -11.51 -3.44 -7.70
C ASP A 138 -11.57 -2.41 -8.84
N LEU A 139 -10.98 -1.24 -8.61
CA LEU A 139 -10.87 -0.13 -9.56
C LEU A 139 -9.57 0.63 -9.34
N LEU A 140 -9.19 1.47 -10.30
CA LEU A 140 -8.04 2.34 -10.20
C LEU A 140 -8.46 3.79 -9.91
N LEU A 141 -7.70 4.44 -9.02
CA LEU A 141 -7.72 5.89 -8.95
C LEU A 141 -6.75 6.44 -10.01
N ALA A 142 -7.21 7.42 -10.77
CA ALA A 142 -6.50 8.06 -11.87
C ALA A 142 -6.91 9.54 -11.98
N GLY A 143 -6.39 10.25 -12.98
CA GLY A 143 -6.69 11.66 -13.25
C GLY A 143 -7.87 11.85 -14.20
N TYR A 144 -8.56 10.75 -14.53
CA TYR A 144 -9.69 10.70 -15.44
C TYR A 144 -10.63 9.56 -15.07
N GLU A 145 -11.83 9.59 -15.65
CA GLU A 145 -12.83 8.52 -15.54
C GLU A 145 -12.87 7.70 -16.83
N GLY A 146 -13.05 6.38 -16.72
CA GLY A 146 -13.22 5.53 -17.89
C GLY A 146 -12.77 4.09 -17.68
N GLU A 147 -12.52 3.38 -18.78
CA GLU A 147 -11.84 2.08 -18.76
C GLU A 147 -10.36 2.27 -19.08
N VAL A 148 -9.49 1.53 -18.40
CA VAL A 148 -8.06 1.47 -18.67
C VAL A 148 -7.61 0.03 -18.84
N LEU A 149 -6.59 -0.18 -19.67
CA LEU A 149 -5.87 -1.45 -19.71
C LEU A 149 -4.89 -1.48 -18.54
N PHE A 150 -5.07 -2.44 -17.64
CA PHE A 150 -4.21 -2.68 -16.51
C PHE A 150 -3.39 -3.93 -16.77
N HIS A 151 -2.08 -3.82 -16.57
CA HIS A 151 -1.13 -4.89 -16.83
C HIS A 151 -0.76 -5.57 -15.51
N GLU A 152 -1.37 -6.72 -15.26
CA GLU A 152 -1.10 -7.56 -14.10
C GLU A 152 0.15 -8.41 -14.36
N ALA A 153 1.23 -8.11 -13.65
CA ALA A 153 2.42 -8.95 -13.64
C ALA A 153 2.20 -10.18 -12.74
N LYS A 154 2.76 -11.34 -13.13
CA LYS A 154 2.71 -12.56 -12.29
C LYS A 154 3.38 -12.39 -10.93
N ASP A 155 4.34 -11.47 -10.81
CA ASP A 155 4.82 -10.93 -9.55
C ASP A 155 4.02 -9.67 -9.19
N SER A 156 3.15 -9.82 -8.20
CA SER A 156 2.14 -8.81 -7.84
C SER A 156 2.71 -7.41 -7.54
N GLY A 157 3.98 -7.30 -7.16
CA GLY A 157 4.65 -6.04 -6.82
C GLY A 157 5.09 -5.15 -7.98
N HIS A 158 4.86 -5.52 -9.25
CA HIS A 158 5.28 -4.70 -10.41
C HIS A 158 4.15 -4.44 -11.42
N SER A 159 2.88 -4.55 -11.01
CA SER A 159 1.76 -4.26 -11.91
C SER A 159 1.60 -2.77 -12.15
N SER A 160 1.34 -2.38 -13.39
CA SER A 160 1.28 -0.97 -13.78
C SER A 160 0.27 -0.71 -14.90
N ILE A 161 -0.02 0.57 -15.13
CA ILE A 161 -0.84 1.04 -16.26
C ILE A 161 0.05 1.32 -17.50
N SER A 162 1.38 1.27 -17.37
CA SER A 162 2.30 1.66 -18.45
C SER A 162 2.75 0.46 -19.29
N ASP A 163 2.59 0.57 -20.62
CA ASP A 163 3.13 -0.39 -21.60
C ASP A 163 4.66 -0.52 -21.56
N SER A 164 5.38 0.43 -20.95
CA SER A 164 6.84 0.55 -21.07
C SER A 164 7.65 -0.25 -20.04
N ILE A 165 7.00 -0.97 -19.12
CA ILE A 165 7.68 -1.53 -17.93
C ILE A 165 7.86 -3.06 -17.96
N ILE A 166 7.26 -3.82 -18.88
CA ILE A 166 7.16 -5.28 -18.65
C ILE A 166 7.58 -6.15 -19.83
N ASP A 167 8.44 -7.12 -19.53
CA ASP A 167 8.87 -8.19 -20.43
C ASP A 167 7.68 -9.10 -20.78
N SER A 168 7.41 -9.26 -22.07
CA SER A 168 6.08 -9.54 -22.65
C SER A 168 5.47 -10.92 -22.35
N GLU A 169 6.20 -11.86 -21.74
CA GLU A 169 5.75 -13.25 -21.59
C GLU A 169 4.95 -13.55 -20.30
N SER A 170 4.81 -12.58 -19.38
CA SER A 170 4.24 -12.83 -18.03
C SER A 170 3.19 -11.84 -17.54
N VAL A 171 2.60 -11.06 -18.44
CA VAL A 171 1.60 -10.03 -18.12
C VAL A 171 0.21 -10.44 -18.60
N ILE A 172 -0.78 -10.29 -17.72
CA ILE A 172 -2.20 -10.37 -18.08
C ILE A 172 -2.72 -8.93 -18.22
N THR A 173 -3.17 -8.55 -19.41
CA THR A 173 -3.83 -7.26 -19.62
C THR A 173 -5.32 -7.41 -19.37
N VAL A 174 -5.85 -6.69 -18.39
CA VAL A 174 -7.27 -6.68 -18.03
C VAL A 174 -7.84 -5.28 -18.16
N LYS A 175 -9.11 -5.18 -18.56
CA LYS A 175 -9.83 -3.90 -18.49
C LYS A 175 -10.28 -3.63 -17.07
N LYS A 176 -10.01 -2.44 -16.57
CA LYS A 176 -10.44 -1.98 -15.23
C LYS A 176 -11.11 -0.62 -15.33
N ARG A 177 -12.07 -0.36 -14.43
CA ARG A 177 -12.63 0.98 -14.25
C ARG A 177 -11.56 1.88 -13.60
N ALA A 178 -11.44 3.09 -14.11
CA ALA A 178 -10.68 4.17 -13.51
C ALA A 178 -11.63 5.33 -13.14
N THR A 179 -11.35 5.98 -12.01
CA THR A 179 -12.06 7.20 -11.58
C THR A 179 -11.10 8.14 -10.86
N THR A 180 -11.51 9.38 -10.64
CA THR A 180 -10.72 10.35 -9.87
C THR A 180 -10.97 10.22 -8.37
N LEU A 181 -10.01 10.69 -7.57
CA LEU A 181 -10.12 10.66 -6.11
C LEU A 181 -11.34 11.49 -5.62
N ASP A 182 -11.57 12.65 -6.22
CA ASP A 182 -12.72 13.51 -5.93
C ASP A 182 -14.02 12.81 -6.32
N GLN A 183 -14.11 12.28 -7.55
CA GLN A 183 -15.32 11.64 -8.04
C GLN A 183 -15.68 10.42 -7.19
N TYR A 184 -14.71 9.58 -6.82
CA TYR A 184 -14.93 8.47 -5.91
C TYR A 184 -15.51 8.94 -4.57
N CYS A 185 -14.94 10.00 -3.98
CA CYS A 185 -15.43 10.53 -2.72
C CYS A 185 -16.85 11.10 -2.83
N ILE A 186 -17.16 11.79 -3.93
CA ILE A 186 -18.47 12.40 -4.17
C ILE A 186 -19.54 11.31 -4.38
N GLU A 187 -19.28 10.33 -5.26
CA GLU A 187 -20.21 9.24 -5.58
C GLU A 187 -20.55 8.40 -4.34
N ASN A 188 -19.55 8.15 -3.49
CA ASN A 188 -19.72 7.34 -2.28
C ASN A 188 -20.11 8.16 -1.03
N GLY A 189 -20.36 9.47 -1.19
CA GLY A 189 -20.77 10.33 -0.08
C GLY A 189 -19.73 10.47 1.04
N ILE A 190 -18.44 10.35 0.70
CA ILE A 190 -17.32 10.47 1.64
C ILE A 190 -17.14 11.94 2.02
N LYS A 191 -17.64 12.30 3.19
CA LYS A 191 -17.58 13.66 3.76
C LYS A 191 -16.41 13.89 4.70
N ARG A 192 -15.65 12.83 5.01
CA ARG A 192 -14.49 12.86 5.89
C ARG A 192 -13.48 11.84 5.42
N LEU A 193 -12.24 12.27 5.28
CA LEU A 193 -11.08 11.42 5.05
C LEU A 193 -9.94 11.98 5.89
N ASP A 194 -9.43 11.18 6.82
CA ASP A 194 -8.41 11.62 7.79
C ASP A 194 -7.00 11.18 7.36
N PHE A 195 -6.88 10.08 6.60
CA PHE A 195 -5.60 9.51 6.19
C PHE A 195 -5.70 8.90 4.78
N LEU A 196 -4.71 9.15 3.92
CA LEU A 196 -4.60 8.57 2.58
C LEU A 196 -3.17 8.04 2.38
N LYS A 197 -3.03 6.72 2.24
CA LYS A 197 -1.81 6.08 1.76
C LYS A 197 -1.86 5.92 0.24
N LEU A 198 -0.81 6.31 -0.46
CA LEU A 198 -0.61 6.05 -1.89
C LEU A 198 0.71 5.34 -2.13
N ASP A 199 0.66 4.23 -2.85
CA ASP A 199 1.80 3.40 -3.20
C ASP A 199 1.45 2.63 -4.48
N VAL A 200 1.61 3.31 -5.63
CA VAL A 200 0.98 2.91 -6.89
C VAL A 200 1.97 2.99 -8.06
N GLU A 201 3.26 2.82 -7.77
CA GLU A 201 4.34 2.66 -8.74
C GLU A 201 4.37 3.75 -9.84
N GLY A 202 4.13 5.01 -9.45
CA GLY A 202 4.25 6.18 -10.33
C GLY A 202 2.96 6.94 -10.62
N ALA A 203 1.79 6.34 -10.37
CA ALA A 203 0.50 7.01 -10.60
C ALA A 203 0.17 8.07 -9.52
N GLU A 204 1.02 8.26 -8.50
CA GLU A 204 0.76 9.15 -7.36
C GLU A 204 0.55 10.59 -7.83
N TRP A 205 1.35 11.06 -8.80
CA TRP A 205 1.26 12.43 -9.31
C TRP A 205 -0.06 12.69 -10.04
N VAL A 206 -0.58 11.69 -10.74
CA VAL A 206 -1.85 11.78 -11.45
C VAL A 206 -3.02 11.75 -10.46
N ILE A 207 -2.98 10.82 -9.51
CA ILE A 207 -4.04 10.67 -8.48
C ILE A 207 -4.16 11.93 -7.63
N LEU A 208 -3.03 12.54 -7.25
CA LEU A 208 -3.00 13.81 -6.51
C LEU A 208 -3.05 15.05 -7.42
N GLY A 209 -3.17 14.85 -8.73
CA GLY A 209 -3.22 15.87 -9.76
C GLY A 209 -4.62 16.48 -9.92
N PRO A 210 -5.01 16.86 -11.15
CA PRO A 210 -6.38 17.26 -11.46
C PRO A 210 -7.37 16.13 -11.12
N GLY A 211 -8.43 16.42 -10.35
CA GLY A 211 -9.38 15.41 -9.85
C GLY A 211 -9.17 14.96 -8.40
N ALA A 212 -8.30 15.65 -7.66
CA ALA A 212 -8.14 15.51 -6.20
C ALA A 212 -8.31 16.85 -5.45
N ASP A 213 -8.87 17.87 -6.10
CA ASP A 213 -8.99 19.21 -5.54
C ASP A 213 -9.94 19.25 -4.34
N TYR A 214 -11.10 18.60 -4.43
CA TYR A 214 -12.04 18.50 -3.30
C TYR A 214 -11.40 17.76 -2.13
N VAL A 215 -10.76 16.62 -2.36
CA VAL A 215 -10.11 15.86 -1.29
C VAL A 215 -8.96 16.65 -0.66
N LEU A 216 -8.11 17.29 -1.47
CA LEU A 216 -6.96 18.03 -0.96
C LEU A 216 -7.32 19.36 -0.30
N SER A 217 -8.42 20.03 -0.70
CA SER A 217 -8.83 21.32 -0.15
C SER A 217 -9.88 21.21 0.96
N GLU A 218 -10.87 20.32 0.83
CA GLU A 218 -12.00 20.22 1.76
C GLU A 218 -11.81 19.11 2.80
N LEU A 219 -11.51 17.89 2.36
CA LEU A 219 -11.33 16.75 3.29
C LEU A 219 -9.98 16.84 4.03
N ARG A 220 -8.94 17.27 3.31
CA ARG A 220 -7.58 17.52 3.79
C ARG A 220 -6.96 16.36 4.58
N PRO A 221 -6.93 15.11 4.10
CA PRO A 221 -6.36 13.99 4.86
C PRO A 221 -4.85 14.17 5.09
N ILE A 222 -4.30 13.49 6.10
CA ILE A 222 -2.85 13.26 6.15
C ILE A 222 -2.47 12.37 4.97
N LEU A 223 -1.43 12.76 4.21
CA LEU A 223 -0.96 11.98 3.07
C LEU A 223 0.32 11.23 3.43
N LEU A 224 0.34 9.93 3.17
CA LEU A 224 1.55 9.12 3.19
C LEU A 224 1.76 8.51 1.81
N VAL A 225 2.74 9.00 1.07
CA VAL A 225 2.91 8.70 -0.36
C VAL A 225 4.28 8.10 -0.59
N GLU A 226 4.37 6.95 -1.24
CA GLU A 226 5.63 6.45 -1.79
C GLU A 226 5.88 7.10 -3.16
N ILE A 227 6.94 7.90 -3.24
CA ILE A 227 7.31 8.63 -4.45
C ILE A 227 8.21 7.75 -5.30
N HIS A 228 7.71 7.40 -6.47
CA HIS A 228 8.43 6.66 -7.51
C HIS A 228 8.94 7.63 -8.59
N GLN A 229 10.05 8.33 -8.31
CA GLN A 229 10.46 9.51 -9.10
C GLN A 229 10.69 9.20 -10.58
N GLN A 230 11.32 8.07 -10.90
CA GLN A 230 11.56 7.68 -12.29
C GLN A 230 10.26 7.35 -13.01
N GLN A 231 9.33 6.67 -12.36
CA GLN A 231 8.04 6.25 -12.91
C GLN A 231 7.16 7.49 -13.14
N ILE A 232 7.09 8.41 -12.18
CA ILE A 232 6.44 9.71 -12.33
C ILE A 232 6.98 10.43 -13.57
N THR A 233 8.30 10.49 -13.73
CA THR A 233 8.95 11.15 -14.87
C THR A 233 8.63 10.45 -16.20
N LYS A 234 8.63 9.11 -16.23
CA LYS A 234 8.27 8.31 -17.42
C LYS A 234 6.82 8.54 -17.84
N LEU A 235 5.92 8.79 -16.89
CA LEU A 235 4.53 9.14 -17.13
C LEU A 235 4.32 10.62 -17.50
N GLY A 236 5.40 11.39 -17.67
CA GLY A 236 5.36 12.81 -18.02
C GLY A 236 5.07 13.75 -16.85
N GLY A 237 5.10 13.24 -15.62
CA GLY A 237 4.89 14.02 -14.40
C GLY A 237 6.18 14.57 -13.79
N SER A 238 6.02 15.39 -12.75
CA SER A 238 7.13 15.98 -12.01
C SER A 238 6.87 15.94 -10.51
N VAL A 239 7.83 15.41 -9.76
CA VAL A 239 7.81 15.44 -8.29
C VAL A 239 7.72 16.88 -7.78
N ASN A 240 8.40 17.83 -8.43
CA ASN A 240 8.33 19.25 -8.05
C ASN A 240 6.93 19.84 -8.22
N GLU A 241 6.23 19.47 -9.29
CA GLU A 241 4.86 19.92 -9.52
C GLU A 241 3.91 19.35 -8.46
N LEU A 242 4.07 18.07 -8.13
CA LEU A 242 3.31 17.43 -7.04
C LEU A 242 3.54 18.15 -5.70
N LEU A 243 4.79 18.43 -5.34
CA LEU A 243 5.12 19.14 -4.09
C LEU A 243 4.56 20.57 -4.07
N ASN A 244 4.72 21.31 -5.17
CA ASN A 244 4.19 22.66 -5.30
C ASN A 244 2.66 22.67 -5.17
N ARG A 245 2.00 21.68 -5.77
CA ARG A 245 0.55 21.50 -5.66
C ARG A 245 0.14 21.26 -4.21
N LEU A 246 0.74 20.30 -3.52
CA LEU A 246 0.46 20.02 -2.11
C LEU A 246 0.70 21.26 -1.22
N THR A 247 1.83 21.96 -1.43
CA THR A 247 2.16 23.19 -0.70
C THR A 247 1.14 24.30 -0.95
N SER A 248 0.69 24.48 -2.21
CA SER A 248 -0.35 25.47 -2.56
C SER A 248 -1.71 25.17 -1.91
N LYS A 249 -1.96 23.89 -1.58
CA LYS A 249 -3.14 23.43 -0.84
C LYS A 249 -2.97 23.55 0.69
N GLY A 250 -1.84 24.09 1.13
CA GLY A 250 -1.53 24.34 2.54
C GLY A 250 -1.12 23.09 3.31
N TYR A 251 -0.47 22.14 2.64
CA TYR A 251 0.24 21.04 3.28
C TYR A 251 1.67 21.44 3.59
N GLU A 252 2.15 21.01 4.75
CA GLU A 252 3.58 20.93 5.05
C GLU A 252 4.07 19.55 4.63
N VAL A 253 5.08 19.51 3.77
CA VAL A 253 5.59 18.26 3.20
C VAL A 253 6.94 17.91 3.81
N GLN A 254 7.03 16.69 4.33
CA GLN A 254 8.20 16.13 4.99
C GLN A 254 8.62 14.85 4.28
N GLN A 255 9.92 14.61 4.20
CA GLN A 255 10.47 13.32 3.79
C GLN A 255 10.66 12.43 5.02
N ILE A 256 10.38 11.14 4.86
CA ILE A 256 10.68 10.12 5.87
C ILE A 256 12.02 9.45 5.51
N SER A 257 13.04 9.66 6.35
CA SER A 257 14.38 9.10 6.11
C SER A 257 14.45 7.59 6.34
N SER A 258 15.02 6.85 5.37
CA SER A 258 15.11 5.38 5.37
C SER A 258 16.23 4.83 6.27
N LYS A 259 17.31 5.58 6.51
CA LYS A 259 18.49 5.13 7.31
C LYS A 259 18.29 5.29 8.81
N LYS A 260 17.67 6.39 9.21
CA LYS A 260 17.31 6.72 10.60
C LYS A 260 15.99 7.45 10.52
N PHE A 261 14.98 6.99 11.26
CA PHE A 261 13.69 7.67 11.25
C PHE A 261 13.86 9.14 11.67
N SER A 262 13.62 10.02 10.71
CA SER A 262 13.49 11.46 10.85
C SER A 262 12.42 11.92 9.87
N LEU A 263 11.78 13.03 10.23
CA LEU A 263 10.88 13.78 9.38
C LEU A 263 11.58 15.07 9.02
N ASP A 264 12.00 15.18 7.77
CA ASP A 264 12.81 16.29 7.29
C ASP A 264 11.98 17.14 6.33
N LEU A 265 11.81 18.43 6.64
CA LEU A 265 11.09 19.37 5.77
C LEU A 265 11.73 19.39 4.38
N ILE A 266 10.91 19.28 3.34
CA ILE A 266 11.41 19.30 1.97
C ILE A 266 11.59 20.76 1.53
N THR A 267 12.85 21.16 1.41
CA THR A 267 13.23 22.48 0.86
C THR A 267 13.90 22.39 -0.51
N ASP A 268 14.35 21.20 -0.92
CA ASP A 268 15.05 20.92 -2.19
C ASP A 268 14.84 19.45 -2.57
N THR A 269 14.40 19.19 -3.81
CA THR A 269 14.07 17.85 -4.32
C THR A 269 15.22 17.14 -5.04
N THR A 270 16.33 17.82 -5.25
CA THR A 270 17.47 17.27 -6.03
C THR A 270 18.27 16.21 -5.28
N ARG A 271 17.94 15.95 -4.01
CA ARG A 271 18.73 15.11 -3.09
C ARG A 271 18.13 13.73 -2.83
N PHE A 272 17.03 13.39 -3.48
CA PHE A 272 16.32 12.15 -3.20
C PHE A 272 16.77 11.01 -4.12
N GLY A 273 16.76 9.79 -3.58
CA GLY A 273 16.89 8.58 -4.40
C GLY A 273 15.60 8.33 -5.18
N ASP A 274 15.60 7.31 -6.04
CA ASP A 274 14.47 7.06 -6.94
C ASP A 274 13.15 6.80 -6.22
N ASN A 275 13.19 6.04 -5.11
CA ASN A 275 12.03 5.72 -4.28
C ASN A 275 12.20 6.26 -2.85
N TRP A 276 11.18 6.97 -2.34
CA TRP A 276 11.19 7.53 -0.99
C TRP A 276 9.78 7.87 -0.48
N HIS A 277 9.59 7.91 0.83
CA HIS A 277 8.28 8.22 1.42
C HIS A 277 8.12 9.71 1.77
N LEU A 278 7.00 10.27 1.31
CA LEU A 278 6.52 11.62 1.56
C LEU A 278 5.40 11.58 2.61
N LEU A 279 5.50 12.42 3.62
CA LEU A 279 4.43 12.72 4.57
C LEU A 279 3.95 14.15 4.37
N ALA A 280 2.69 14.34 3.99
CA ALA A 280 2.08 15.67 3.90
C ALA A 280 1.09 15.87 5.05
N LEU A 281 1.32 16.89 5.86
CA LEU A 281 0.50 17.23 7.02
C LEU A 281 -0.28 18.52 6.74
N ASN A 282 -1.57 18.51 7.03
CA ASN A 282 -2.35 19.74 7.06
C ASN A 282 -2.16 20.48 8.42
N HIS A 283 -2.45 21.77 8.45
CA HIS A 283 -2.31 22.63 9.65
C HIS A 283 -2.99 22.13 10.94
N LYS A 284 -4.03 21.28 10.85
CA LYS A 284 -4.67 20.65 12.03
C LYS A 284 -3.79 19.59 12.69
N HIS A 285 -2.79 19.06 11.98
CA HIS A 285 -1.91 17.99 12.46
C HIS A 285 -0.44 18.41 12.64
N ILE A 286 -0.07 19.63 12.25
CA ILE A 286 1.30 20.18 12.39
C ILE A 286 1.65 20.52 13.86
N LYS A 287 0.65 20.74 14.73
CA LYS A 287 0.88 21.03 16.15
C LYS A 287 0.78 19.76 17.01
N ARG A 288 1.87 19.00 17.05
CA ARG A 288 2.15 18.03 18.12
C ARG A 288 3.58 18.18 18.61
#